data_AF-A0A4U7EFW9-F1
#
_entry.id   AF-A0A4U7EFW9-F1
#
_cell.length_a   1.000
_cell.length_b   1.000
_cell.length_c   1.000
_cell.angle_alpha   90.00
_cell.angle_beta   90.00
_cell.angle_gamma   90.00
#
_symmetry.space_group_name_H-M   'P 1'
#
loop_
_entity.id
_entity.type
_entity.pdbx_description
1 polymer ?
#
loop_
_entity_poly.entity_id
_entity_poly.type
_entity_poly.pdbx_seq_one_letter_code
_entity_poly.pdbx_strand_id
1 'polypeptide(L)'
;MDSAVLLDLLGNENRRRILRLLATKPCYVTEISEYLDVSPKAVIDHLRKLEEAGLVESTTDDQRRKYFRIARSLRLEVSVSPYGFGAKSAYPAKNSLDMSGRCPHLSIEAPDGSGATGGLAELAEEFTRLQDLDRELSLAQRWVQGRVEDTLAEIDDRLGGQADSRFFAAVIAAVVETDGTPAAVADEVGARESTVEGALRRLSDVGVVARDADGYQVR
;
A
#
# COMPACT_ATOMS: atom_id res chain seq x y z
N MET A 1 1.41 17.12 -2.41
CA MET A 1 1.97 17.25 -3.76
C MET A 1 0.83 17.21 -4.75
N ASP A 2 0.92 18.04 -5.77
CA ASP A 2 0.01 18.06 -6.89
C ASP A 2 0.07 16.70 -7.65
N SER A 3 -1.09 16.16 -8.00
CA SER A 3 -1.24 14.98 -8.84
C SER A 3 -0.52 15.11 -10.18
N ALA A 4 -0.46 16.32 -10.76
CA ALA A 4 0.24 16.54 -12.03
C ALA A 4 1.76 16.31 -11.91
N VAL A 5 2.36 16.80 -10.81
CA VAL A 5 3.78 16.60 -10.50
C VAL A 5 4.10 15.12 -10.27
N LEU A 6 3.21 14.40 -9.58
CA LEU A 6 3.36 12.95 -9.39
C LEU A 6 3.25 12.18 -10.71
N LEU A 7 2.35 12.57 -11.61
CA LEU A 7 2.23 11.95 -12.93
C LEU A 7 3.47 12.19 -13.79
N ASP A 8 4.01 13.40 -13.80
CA ASP A 8 5.26 13.70 -14.51
C ASP A 8 6.45 12.91 -13.92
N LEU A 9 6.53 12.85 -12.59
CA LEU A 9 7.54 12.07 -11.90
C LEU A 9 7.39 10.57 -12.21
N LEU A 10 6.20 9.98 -12.12
CA LEU A 10 5.98 8.56 -12.40
C LEU A 10 5.95 8.23 -13.90
N GLY A 11 5.88 9.23 -14.77
CA GLY A 11 5.91 9.06 -16.23
C GLY A 11 7.21 8.44 -16.74
N ASN A 12 8.31 8.55 -16.00
CA ASN A 12 9.58 7.94 -16.37
C ASN A 12 9.68 6.47 -15.92
N GLU A 13 10.02 5.59 -16.85
CA GLU A 13 10.13 4.15 -16.59
C GLU A 13 11.21 3.79 -15.56
N ASN A 14 12.40 4.42 -15.63
CA ASN A 14 13.48 4.13 -14.69
C ASN A 14 13.08 4.51 -13.26
N ARG A 15 12.36 5.62 -13.07
CA ARG A 15 11.83 5.99 -11.74
C ARG A 15 10.83 4.95 -11.22
N ARG A 16 9.96 4.41 -12.07
CA ARG A 16 9.06 3.30 -11.71
C ARG A 16 9.81 1.99 -11.41
N ARG A 17 10.88 1.68 -12.14
CA ARG A 17 11.74 0.51 -11.87
C ARG A 17 12.48 0.64 -10.55
N ILE A 18 13.01 1.83 -10.23
CA ILE A 18 13.63 2.12 -8.92
C ILE A 18 12.62 1.90 -7.80
N LEU A 19 11.42 2.49 -7.88
CA LEU A 19 10.40 2.32 -6.85
C LEU A 19 10.00 0.86 -6.64
N ARG A 20 9.90 0.05 -7.72
CA ARG A 20 9.65 -1.39 -7.62
C ARG A 20 10.76 -2.14 -6.88
N LEU A 21 12.02 -1.78 -7.12
CA LEU A 21 13.16 -2.38 -6.43
C LEU A 21 13.17 -1.99 -4.95
N LEU A 22 12.98 -0.70 -4.65
CA LEU A 22 12.95 -0.18 -3.28
C LEU A 22 11.77 -0.68 -2.44
N ALA A 23 10.67 -1.09 -3.09
CA ALA A 23 9.54 -1.73 -2.42
C ALA A 23 9.87 -3.13 -1.87
N THR A 24 10.94 -3.78 -2.36
CA THR A 24 11.35 -5.11 -1.89
C THR A 24 12.38 -5.02 -0.77
N LYS A 25 13.35 -4.11 -0.88
CA LYS A 25 14.38 -3.87 0.14
C LYS A 25 15.01 -2.49 -0.03
N PRO A 26 15.61 -1.91 1.03
CA PRO A 26 16.50 -0.76 0.88
C PRO A 26 17.69 -1.11 -0.02
N CYS A 27 18.06 -0.22 -0.94
CA CYS A 27 19.17 -0.44 -1.88
C CYS A 27 20.10 0.77 -1.95
N TYR A 28 21.37 0.53 -2.28
CA TYR A 28 22.33 1.59 -2.60
C TYR A 28 22.50 1.78 -4.12
N VAL A 29 23.13 2.89 -4.51
CA VAL A 29 23.18 3.36 -5.91
C VAL A 29 23.71 2.31 -6.89
N THR A 30 24.74 1.55 -6.53
CA THR A 30 25.33 0.59 -7.47
C THR A 30 24.45 -0.64 -7.67
N GLU A 31 23.75 -1.14 -6.63
CA GLU A 31 22.75 -2.21 -6.81
C GLU A 31 21.64 -1.78 -7.78
N ILE A 32 21.19 -0.53 -7.64
CA ILE A 32 20.15 0.05 -8.50
C ILE A 32 20.68 0.20 -9.93
N SER A 33 21.92 0.67 -10.09
CA SER A 33 22.58 0.84 -11.39
C SER A 33 22.73 -0.48 -12.14
N GLU A 34 23.20 -1.52 -11.45
CA GLU A 34 23.35 -2.88 -11.99
C GLU A 34 22.00 -3.48 -12.37
N TYR A 35 20.97 -3.33 -11.52
CA TYR A 35 19.64 -3.87 -11.79
C TYR A 35 18.93 -3.17 -12.96
N LEU A 36 19.13 -1.86 -13.12
CA LEU A 36 18.47 -1.10 -14.17
C LEU A 36 19.22 -1.12 -15.51
N ASP A 37 20.49 -1.50 -15.52
CA ASP A 37 21.45 -1.32 -16.62
C ASP A 37 21.55 0.17 -17.02
N VAL A 38 21.70 1.03 -16.02
CA VAL A 38 21.73 2.49 -16.17
C VAL A 38 22.91 3.06 -15.40
N SER A 39 23.59 4.06 -15.95
CA SER A 39 24.78 4.67 -15.31
C SER A 39 24.48 5.17 -13.87
N PRO A 40 25.44 5.06 -12.93
CA PRO A 40 25.26 5.53 -11.55
C PRO A 40 24.85 7.00 -11.45
N LYS A 41 25.37 7.85 -12.35
CA LYS A 41 25.04 9.27 -12.40
C LYS A 41 23.55 9.49 -12.71
N ALA A 42 22.99 8.76 -13.67
CA ALA A 42 21.58 8.84 -14.00
C ALA A 42 20.69 8.30 -12.86
N VAL A 43 21.13 7.24 -12.17
CA VAL A 43 20.44 6.74 -10.97
C VAL A 43 20.42 7.79 -9.86
N ILE A 44 21.54 8.47 -9.59
CA ILE A 44 21.61 9.56 -8.60
C ILE A 44 20.64 10.68 -8.96
N ASP A 45 20.58 11.07 -10.23
CA ASP A 45 19.63 12.10 -10.68
C ASP A 45 18.16 11.66 -10.52
N HIS A 46 17.84 10.40 -10.77
CA HIS A 46 16.50 9.86 -10.52
C HIS A 46 16.16 9.82 -9.03
N LEU A 47 17.08 9.34 -8.20
CA LEU A 47 16.90 9.26 -6.74
C LEU A 47 16.74 10.66 -6.14
N ARG A 48 17.53 11.64 -6.59
CA ARG A 48 17.39 13.04 -6.15
C ARG A 48 16.00 13.59 -6.44
N LYS A 49 15.46 13.38 -7.64
CA LYS A 49 14.09 13.82 -7.98
C LYS A 49 13.03 13.11 -7.13
N LEU A 50 13.22 11.83 -6.83
CA LEU A 50 12.33 11.06 -5.96
C LEU A 50 12.42 11.50 -4.49
N GLU A 51 13.61 11.91 -4.03
CA GLU A 51 13.89 12.42 -2.68
C GLU A 51 13.36 13.84 -2.50
N GLU A 52 13.56 14.73 -3.47
CA GLU A 52 12.94 16.07 -3.53
C GLU A 52 11.41 15.98 -3.52
N ALA A 53 10.85 14.93 -4.11
CA ALA A 53 9.43 14.62 -4.07
C ALA A 53 8.96 13.99 -2.74
N GLY A 54 9.87 13.60 -1.86
CA GLY A 54 9.55 12.89 -0.62
C GLY A 54 8.84 11.55 -0.87
N LEU A 55 9.17 10.87 -1.96
CA LEU A 55 8.77 9.48 -2.22
C LEU A 55 9.83 8.50 -1.70
N VAL A 56 11.08 8.92 -1.74
CA VAL A 56 12.23 8.15 -1.28
C VAL A 56 12.96 8.97 -0.24
N GLU A 57 13.51 8.31 0.77
CA GLU A 57 14.45 8.90 1.70
C GLU A 57 15.71 8.06 1.76
N SER A 58 16.71 8.57 2.47
CA SER A 58 18.01 7.94 2.56
C SER A 58 18.54 7.84 3.98
N THR A 59 19.18 6.71 4.26
CA THR A 59 19.81 6.41 5.56
C THR A 59 21.27 6.05 5.32
N THR A 60 22.15 6.51 6.19
CA THR A 60 23.58 6.20 6.11
C THR A 60 23.93 5.14 7.13
N ASP A 61 24.62 4.08 6.72
CA ASP A 61 25.13 3.05 7.63
C ASP A 61 26.45 3.47 8.31
N ASP A 62 26.95 2.64 9.22
CA ASP A 62 28.22 2.83 9.92
C ASP A 62 29.44 2.86 8.98
N GLN A 63 29.31 2.30 7.78
CA GLN A 63 30.32 2.31 6.72
C GLN A 63 30.20 3.52 5.78
N ARG A 64 29.36 4.51 6.13
CA ARG A 64 29.06 5.71 5.31
C ARG A 64 28.44 5.39 3.95
N ARG A 65 27.77 4.24 3.81
CA ARG A 65 27.00 3.89 2.61
C ARG A 65 25.59 4.43 2.73
N LYS A 66 25.12 5.10 1.68
CA LYS A 66 23.79 5.70 1.59
C LYS A 66 22.82 4.69 0.97
N TYR A 67 21.89 4.18 1.78
CA TYR A 67 20.78 3.34 1.33
C TYR A 67 19.55 4.20 1.12
N PHE A 68 18.76 3.83 0.11
CA PHE A 68 17.50 4.48 -0.21
C PHE A 68 16.35 3.55 0.11
N ARG A 69 15.24 4.10 0.63
CA ARG A 69 13.99 3.38 0.89
C ARG A 69 12.79 4.27 0.57
N ILE A 70 11.62 3.66 0.37
CA ILE A 70 10.38 4.42 0.19
C ILE A 70 10.06 5.13 1.52
N ALA A 71 9.86 6.44 1.47
CA ALA A 71 9.69 7.26 2.68
C ALA A 71 8.27 7.13 3.29
N ARG A 72 7.27 6.88 2.44
CA ARG A 72 5.85 6.78 2.83
C ARG A 72 5.05 6.14 1.71
N SER A 73 3.90 5.55 2.04
CA SER A 73 2.92 5.17 1.03
C SER A 73 2.37 6.39 0.27
N LEU A 74 2.05 6.15 -1.00
CA LEU A 74 1.42 7.11 -1.90
C LEU A 74 0.33 6.39 -2.68
N ARG A 75 -0.86 7.01 -2.75
CA ARG A 75 -1.91 6.57 -3.68
C ARG A 75 -2.17 7.66 -4.73
N LEU A 76 -2.14 7.23 -5.98
CA LEU A 76 -2.52 8.05 -7.13
C LEU A 76 -3.64 7.32 -7.87
N GLU A 77 -4.80 7.94 -7.93
CA GLU A 77 -5.95 7.44 -8.68
C GLU A 77 -6.10 8.28 -9.95
N VAL A 78 -6.12 7.63 -11.10
CA VAL A 78 -6.30 8.28 -12.40
C VAL A 78 -7.55 7.71 -13.03
N SER A 79 -8.50 8.58 -13.35
CA SER A 79 -9.74 8.27 -14.05
C SER A 79 -9.68 8.87 -15.44
N VAL A 80 -9.88 8.02 -16.46
CA VAL A 80 -9.93 8.45 -17.87
C VAL A 80 -11.20 7.89 -18.48
N SER A 81 -12.04 8.77 -19.01
CA SER A 81 -13.26 8.40 -19.73
C SER A 81 -13.52 9.38 -20.88
N PRO A 82 -14.41 9.06 -21.83
CA PRO A 82 -14.85 10.02 -22.85
C PRO A 82 -15.45 11.31 -22.28
N TYR A 83 -15.88 11.28 -21.01
CA TYR A 83 -16.57 12.38 -20.34
C TYR A 83 -15.70 13.13 -19.34
N GLY A 84 -14.42 12.75 -19.17
CA GLY A 84 -13.54 13.46 -18.26
C GLY A 84 -12.22 12.76 -17.97
N PHE A 85 -11.30 13.56 -17.44
CA PHE A 85 -10.02 13.15 -16.90
C PHE A 85 -9.90 13.68 -15.47
N GLY A 86 -9.54 12.80 -14.53
CA GLY A 86 -9.34 13.17 -13.13
C GLY A 86 -8.12 12.45 -12.56
N ALA A 87 -7.32 13.18 -11.77
CA ALA A 87 -6.22 12.60 -11.00
C ALA A 87 -6.36 13.03 -9.54
N LYS A 88 -6.48 12.06 -8.64
CA LYS A 88 -6.54 12.29 -7.19
C LYS A 88 -5.25 11.76 -6.57
N SER A 89 -4.43 12.64 -6.00
CA SER A 89 -3.31 12.23 -5.14
C SER A 89 -3.78 12.21 -3.69
N ALA A 90 -3.74 11.04 -3.06
CA ALA A 90 -4.02 10.89 -1.64
C ALA A 90 -2.72 10.49 -0.94
N TYR A 91 -2.30 11.33 0.00
CA TYR A 91 -1.52 10.83 1.13
C TYR A 91 -2.46 10.08 2.07
N PRO A 92 -1.98 9.02 2.75
CA PRO A 92 -2.70 8.44 3.87
C PRO A 92 -3.21 9.59 4.75
N ALA A 93 -4.50 9.60 5.04
CA ALA A 93 -5.07 10.69 5.81
C ALA A 93 -4.34 10.76 7.15
N LYS A 94 -3.93 11.97 7.58
CA LYS A 94 -3.64 12.18 8.99
C LYS A 94 -4.89 11.79 9.79
N ASN A 95 -4.67 11.08 10.88
CA ASN A 95 -5.60 10.32 11.72
C ASN A 95 -6.83 11.05 12.34
N SER A 96 -7.37 12.09 11.70
CA SER A 96 -8.42 12.94 12.26
C SER A 96 -9.66 13.08 11.37
N LEU A 97 -9.88 12.19 10.40
CA LEU A 97 -11.19 12.12 9.76
C LEU A 97 -12.13 11.37 10.69
N ASP A 98 -12.79 12.14 11.56
CA ASP A 98 -13.94 11.69 12.30
C ASP A 98 -15.01 11.22 11.30
N MET A 99 -15.17 9.89 11.23
CA MET A 99 -16.15 9.23 10.36
C MET A 99 -17.53 9.21 11.00
N SER A 100 -17.67 9.60 12.28
CA SER A 100 -18.95 9.65 12.95
C SER A 100 -19.82 10.75 12.30
N GLY A 101 -20.74 10.31 11.44
CA GLY A 101 -21.69 11.18 10.74
C GLY A 101 -21.34 11.61 9.30
N ARG A 102 -20.25 11.10 8.68
CA ARG A 102 -19.88 11.44 7.28
C ARG A 102 -20.14 10.34 6.24
N CYS A 103 -20.32 9.10 6.68
CA CYS A 103 -20.69 7.97 5.82
C CYS A 103 -21.76 7.13 6.54
N PRO A 104 -23.03 7.58 6.65
CA PRO A 104 -24.01 6.89 7.49
C PRO A 104 -24.27 5.47 7.01
N HIS A 105 -24.45 5.22 5.71
CA HIS A 105 -24.77 3.90 5.17
C HIS A 105 -24.39 3.81 3.68
N LEU A 106 -23.20 3.28 3.38
CA LEU A 106 -22.83 2.91 2.01
C LEU A 106 -23.69 1.71 1.58
N SER A 107 -24.84 1.99 0.97
CA SER A 107 -25.70 0.99 0.34
C SER A 107 -25.52 1.07 -1.17
N ILE A 108 -24.99 0.00 -1.77
CA ILE A 108 -24.85 -0.12 -3.22
C ILE A 108 -26.01 -0.99 -3.69
N GLU A 109 -27.08 -0.35 -4.16
CA GLU A 109 -28.19 -1.03 -4.82
C GLU A 109 -27.85 -1.15 -6.31
N ALA A 110 -27.80 -2.37 -6.83
CA ALA A 110 -27.68 -2.58 -8.26
C ALA A 110 -29.02 -2.22 -8.92
N PRO A 111 -29.04 -1.40 -9.99
CA PRO A 111 -30.28 -1.13 -10.68
C PRO A 111 -30.83 -2.43 -11.28
N ASP A 112 -32.09 -2.74 -10.97
CA ASP A 112 -32.81 -3.81 -11.62
C ASP A 112 -32.83 -3.51 -13.12
N GLY A 113 -32.28 -4.42 -13.94
CA GLY A 113 -32.05 -4.24 -15.37
C GLY A 113 -33.29 -4.05 -16.26
N SER A 114 -34.43 -3.63 -15.70
CA SER A 114 -35.56 -3.11 -16.47
C SER A 114 -35.19 -1.73 -17.00
N GLY A 115 -34.85 -1.68 -18.29
CA GLY A 115 -34.56 -0.44 -19.02
C GLY A 115 -35.73 0.53 -18.97
N ALA A 116 -35.78 1.37 -17.94
CA ALA A 116 -36.58 2.57 -17.95
C ALA A 116 -35.88 3.56 -18.87
N THR A 117 -36.53 3.94 -19.96
CA THR A 117 -36.15 5.09 -20.77
C THR A 117 -36.50 6.33 -19.95
N GLY A 118 -35.73 6.56 -18.90
CA GLY A 118 -35.92 7.72 -18.04
C GLY A 118 -35.64 8.99 -18.83
N GLY A 119 -36.53 9.97 -18.67
CA GLY A 119 -36.32 11.28 -19.26
C GLY A 119 -35.01 11.92 -18.78
N LEU A 120 -34.57 13.00 -19.43
CA LEU A 120 -33.34 13.71 -19.04
C LEU A 120 -33.31 14.12 -17.55
N ALA A 121 -34.49 14.35 -16.94
CA ALA A 121 -34.60 14.65 -15.51
C ALA A 121 -34.22 13.44 -14.63
N GLU A 122 -34.72 12.23 -14.95
CA GLU A 122 -34.38 11.01 -14.21
C GLU A 122 -32.89 10.67 -14.34
N LEU A 123 -32.31 10.86 -15.53
CA LEU A 123 -30.86 10.69 -15.73
C LEU A 123 -30.04 11.71 -14.93
N ALA A 124 -30.51 12.95 -14.78
CA ALA A 124 -29.83 13.98 -13.99
C ALA A 124 -29.91 13.70 -12.48
N GLU A 125 -31.05 13.20 -12.01
CA GLU A 125 -31.24 12.75 -10.62
C GLU A 125 -30.33 11.57 -10.30
N GLU A 126 -30.31 10.55 -11.17
CA GLU A 126 -29.46 9.38 -11.01
C GLU A 126 -27.97 9.75 -11.09
N PHE A 127 -27.58 10.64 -12.01
CA PHE A 127 -26.21 11.14 -12.08
C PHE A 127 -25.78 11.82 -10.77
N THR A 128 -26.64 12.65 -10.18
CA THR A 128 -26.36 13.33 -8.90
C THR A 128 -26.20 12.30 -7.77
N ARG A 129 -27.11 11.31 -7.68
CA ARG A 129 -27.00 10.22 -6.71
C ARG A 129 -25.68 9.46 -6.85
N LEU A 130 -25.29 9.09 -8.07
CA LEU A 130 -24.05 8.36 -8.34
C LEU A 130 -22.80 9.20 -8.01
N GLN A 131 -22.83 10.51 -8.27
CA GLN A 131 -21.75 11.41 -7.87
C GLN A 131 -21.63 11.53 -6.35
N ASP A 132 -22.74 11.50 -5.62
CA ASP A 132 -22.74 11.53 -4.16
C ASP A 132 -22.15 10.23 -3.60
N LEU A 133 -22.55 9.09 -4.16
CA LEU A 133 -22.00 7.77 -3.80
C LEU A 133 -20.50 7.66 -4.10
N ASP A 134 -20.00 8.16 -5.24
CA ASP A 134 -18.56 8.17 -5.57
C ASP A 134 -17.75 8.97 -4.52
N ARG A 135 -18.30 10.09 -4.04
CA ARG A 135 -17.64 10.88 -3.00
C ARG A 135 -17.59 10.15 -1.66
N GLU A 136 -18.69 9.51 -1.26
CA GLU A 136 -18.72 8.70 -0.02
C GLU A 136 -17.76 7.51 -0.10
N LEU A 137 -17.75 6.79 -1.22
CA LEU A 137 -16.84 5.68 -1.46
C LEU A 137 -15.38 6.14 -1.40
N SER A 138 -15.07 7.28 -2.03
CA SER A 138 -13.73 7.88 -1.98
C SER A 138 -13.28 8.17 -0.54
N LEU A 139 -14.19 8.66 0.32
CA LEU A 139 -13.90 8.94 1.74
C LEU A 139 -13.70 7.64 2.53
N ALA A 140 -14.59 6.67 2.35
CA ALA A 140 -14.53 5.36 3.01
C ALA A 140 -13.23 4.62 2.68
N GLN A 141 -12.88 4.54 1.40
CA GLN A 141 -11.63 3.93 0.94
C GLN A 141 -10.40 4.61 1.55
N ARG A 142 -10.39 5.95 1.60
CA ARG A 142 -9.28 6.71 2.17
C ARG A 142 -9.09 6.43 3.66
N TRP A 143 -10.19 6.33 4.41
CA TRP A 143 -10.16 6.00 5.84
C TRP A 143 -9.62 4.59 6.09
N VAL A 144 -10.13 3.58 5.37
CA VAL A 144 -9.65 2.19 5.50
C VAL A 144 -8.16 2.10 5.20
N GLN A 145 -7.71 2.74 4.13
CA GLN A 145 -6.29 2.72 3.76
C GLN A 145 -5.40 3.39 4.80
N GLY A 146 -5.84 4.51 5.40
CA GLY A 146 -5.10 5.14 6.50
C GLY A 146 -4.95 4.19 7.69
N ARG A 147 -6.03 3.51 8.09
CA ARG A 147 -6.03 2.52 9.17
C ARG A 147 -5.08 1.34 8.90
N VAL A 148 -5.05 0.84 7.66
CA VAL A 148 -4.13 -0.22 7.25
C VAL A 148 -2.68 0.25 7.36
N GLU A 149 -2.37 1.43 6.84
CA GLU A 149 -1.01 1.99 6.89
C GLU A 149 -0.52 2.16 8.34
N ASP A 150 -1.34 2.72 9.22
CA ASP A 150 -1.00 2.89 10.64
C ASP A 150 -0.73 1.54 11.32
N THR A 151 -1.55 0.54 11.00
CA THR A 151 -1.40 -0.81 11.56
C THR A 151 -0.10 -1.46 11.06
N LEU A 152 0.23 -1.29 9.77
CA LEU A 152 1.49 -1.78 9.21
C LEU A 152 2.71 -1.07 9.80
N ALA A 153 2.63 0.24 10.04
CA ALA A 153 3.69 1.00 10.69
C ALA A 153 3.91 0.53 12.14
N GLU A 154 2.85 0.28 12.89
CA GLU A 154 2.95 -0.27 14.25
C GLU A 154 3.57 -1.68 14.27
N ILE A 155 3.21 -2.53 13.29
CA ILE A 155 3.84 -3.85 13.11
C ILE A 155 5.33 -3.67 12.77
N ASP A 156 5.68 -2.79 11.84
CA ASP A 156 7.07 -2.51 11.45
C ASP A 156 7.94 -2.07 12.64
N ASP A 157 7.42 -1.15 13.46
CA ASP A 157 8.09 -0.65 14.67
C ASP A 157 8.34 -1.77 15.67
N ARG A 158 7.36 -2.68 15.88
CA ARG A 158 7.52 -3.84 16.77
C ARG A 158 8.48 -4.91 16.21
N LEU A 159 8.56 -5.04 14.89
CA LEU A 159 9.42 -6.02 14.19
C LEU A 159 10.82 -5.48 13.86
N GLY A 160 11.12 -4.22 14.20
CA GLY A 160 12.45 -3.62 14.08
C GLY A 160 12.79 -3.07 12.68
N GLY A 161 11.81 -2.68 11.87
CA GLY A 161 12.01 -1.84 10.68
C GLY A 161 12.83 -2.43 9.51
N GLN A 162 13.10 -3.74 9.53
CA GLN A 162 13.86 -4.46 8.51
C GLN A 162 13.08 -5.65 7.92
N ALA A 163 11.76 -5.56 7.94
CA ALA A 163 10.86 -6.67 7.67
C ALA A 163 9.81 -6.25 6.62
N ASP A 164 9.35 -7.20 5.80
CA ASP A 164 8.16 -6.97 4.97
C ASP A 164 6.92 -7.01 5.87
N SER A 165 6.61 -5.87 6.48
CA SER A 165 5.55 -5.73 7.48
C SER A 165 4.17 -6.14 6.97
N ARG A 166 3.95 -6.08 5.65
CA ARG A 166 2.71 -6.58 5.03
C ARG A 166 2.66 -8.10 5.00
N PHE A 167 3.77 -8.75 4.66
CA PHE A 167 3.86 -10.21 4.72
C PHE A 167 3.72 -10.71 6.16
N PHE A 168 4.38 -10.07 7.13
CA PHE A 168 4.22 -10.43 8.55
C PHE A 168 2.80 -10.21 9.06
N ALA A 169 2.14 -9.11 8.69
CA ALA A 169 0.74 -8.88 9.04
C ALA A 169 -0.18 -9.99 8.49
N ALA A 170 0.04 -10.42 7.23
CA ALA A 170 -0.71 -11.53 6.64
C ALA A 170 -0.46 -12.85 7.37
N VAL A 171 0.79 -13.16 7.73
CA VAL A 171 1.14 -14.35 8.52
C VAL A 171 0.49 -14.32 9.91
N ILE A 172 0.51 -13.18 10.61
CA ILE A 172 -0.13 -13.04 11.93
C ILE A 172 -1.64 -13.23 11.83
N ALA A 173 -2.30 -12.63 10.83
CA ALA A 173 -3.72 -12.81 10.60
C ALA A 173 -4.08 -14.27 10.30
N ALA A 174 -3.33 -14.92 9.41
CA ALA A 174 -3.51 -16.33 9.09
C ALA A 174 -3.29 -17.27 10.29
N VAL A 175 -2.37 -16.94 11.21
CA VAL A 175 -2.22 -17.70 12.47
C VAL A 175 -3.48 -17.60 13.35
N VAL A 176 -4.20 -16.47 13.33
CA VAL A 176 -5.45 -16.30 14.08
C VAL A 176 -6.63 -17.00 13.39
N GLU A 177 -6.62 -17.05 12.06
CA GLU A 177 -7.71 -17.61 11.24
C GLU A 177 -7.60 -19.13 11.02
N THR A 178 -6.40 -19.69 11.17
CA THR A 178 -6.10 -21.12 10.97
C THR A 178 -5.81 -21.83 12.30
N ASP A 179 -5.44 -23.11 12.23
CA ASP A 179 -4.93 -23.87 13.38
C ASP A 179 -3.49 -23.51 13.78
N GLY A 180 -2.87 -22.53 13.10
CA GLY A 180 -1.52 -22.06 13.39
C GLY A 180 -0.41 -22.98 12.87
N THR A 181 -0.74 -24.06 12.16
CA THR A 181 0.27 -24.93 11.53
C THR A 181 0.95 -24.19 10.38
N PRO A 182 2.27 -24.35 10.15
CA PRO A 182 2.96 -23.70 9.05
C PRO A 182 2.33 -23.97 7.68
N ALA A 183 1.81 -25.17 7.47
CA ALA A 183 1.10 -25.57 6.26
C ALA A 183 -0.22 -24.81 6.07
N ALA A 184 -1.09 -24.76 7.08
CA ALA A 184 -2.35 -24.03 6.98
C ALA A 184 -2.14 -22.53 6.79
N VAL A 185 -1.17 -21.95 7.51
CA VAL A 185 -0.78 -20.54 7.36
C VAL A 185 -0.22 -20.27 5.96
N ALA A 186 0.55 -21.19 5.38
CA ALA A 186 1.10 -21.02 4.04
C ALA A 186 0.04 -21.07 2.93
N ASP A 187 -0.93 -21.97 3.06
CA ASP A 187 -2.08 -22.04 2.15
C ASP A 187 -2.92 -20.76 2.23
N GLU A 188 -3.22 -20.26 3.44
CA GLU A 188 -4.01 -19.04 3.63
C GLU A 188 -3.29 -17.80 3.07
N VAL A 189 -1.99 -17.67 3.32
CA VAL A 189 -1.20 -16.53 2.82
C VAL A 189 -0.87 -16.67 1.32
N GLY A 190 -1.04 -17.85 0.72
CA GLY A 190 -0.68 -18.13 -0.67
C GLY A 190 0.83 -18.07 -0.92
N ALA A 191 1.64 -18.49 0.07
CA ALA A 191 3.10 -18.43 0.04
C ALA A 191 3.73 -19.82 0.21
N ARG A 192 5.03 -19.94 -0.09
CA ARG A 192 5.75 -21.20 0.16
C ARG A 192 5.87 -21.44 1.66
N GLU A 193 5.60 -22.66 2.09
CA GLU A 193 5.70 -23.07 3.50
C GLU A 193 7.04 -22.71 4.13
N SER A 194 8.16 -22.94 3.43
CA SER A 194 9.51 -22.57 3.90
C SER A 194 9.66 -21.07 4.20
N THR A 195 8.96 -20.21 3.44
CA THR A 195 8.97 -18.76 3.64
C THR A 195 8.15 -18.38 4.86
N VAL A 196 6.99 -19.00 5.03
CA VAL A 196 6.12 -18.82 6.19
C VAL A 196 6.78 -19.32 7.47
N GLU A 197 7.42 -20.48 7.46
CA GLU A 197 8.22 -20.99 8.59
C GLU A 197 9.34 -20.02 9.00
N GLY A 198 9.99 -19.39 8.02
CA GLY A 198 10.99 -18.36 8.27
C GLY A 198 10.39 -17.14 8.96
N ALA A 199 9.20 -16.72 8.52
CA ALA A 199 8.48 -15.60 9.14
C ALA A 199 7.98 -15.94 10.55
N LEU A 200 7.35 -17.10 10.76
CA LEU A 200 6.86 -17.55 12.06
C LEU A 200 7.99 -17.67 13.09
N ARG A 201 9.17 -18.16 12.69
CA ARG A 201 10.36 -18.14 13.55
C ARG A 201 10.75 -16.72 13.95
N ARG A 202 10.85 -15.80 12.99
CA ARG A 202 11.20 -14.40 13.27
C ARG A 202 10.16 -13.72 14.17
N LEU A 203 8.88 -13.97 13.94
CA LEU A 203 7.78 -13.49 14.80
C LEU A 203 7.86 -14.08 16.21
N SER A 204 8.29 -15.33 16.36
CA SER A 204 8.51 -15.96 17.66
C SER A 204 9.70 -15.36 18.40
N ASP A 205 10.78 -15.04 17.69
CA ASP A 205 11.99 -14.45 18.27
C ASP A 205 11.73 -13.06 18.87
N VAL A 206 10.90 -12.25 18.20
CA VAL A 206 10.44 -10.94 18.71
C VAL A 206 9.23 -11.05 19.65
N GLY A 207 8.77 -12.27 19.94
CA GLY A 207 7.74 -12.55 20.94
C GLY A 207 6.30 -12.21 20.53
N VAL A 208 6.02 -12.04 19.23
CA VAL A 208 4.67 -11.78 18.70
C VAL A 208 3.83 -13.06 18.65
N VAL A 209 4.46 -14.19 18.31
CA VAL A 209 3.82 -15.51 18.35
C VAL A 209 4.57 -16.43 19.32
N ALA A 210 3.88 -17.41 19.87
CA ALA A 210 4.47 -18.51 20.61
C ALA A 210 4.26 -19.81 19.84
N ARG A 211 5.27 -20.67 19.83
CA ARG A 211 5.14 -22.03 19.29
C ARG A 211 4.55 -22.95 20.35
N ASP A 212 3.48 -23.66 20.01
CA ASP A 212 2.93 -24.75 20.82
C ASP A 212 3.37 -26.13 20.25
N ALA A 213 2.74 -27.22 20.68
CA ALA A 213 3.12 -28.57 20.26
C ALA A 213 2.87 -28.83 18.76
N ASP A 214 1.86 -28.18 18.17
CA ASP A 214 1.33 -28.50 16.85
C ASP A 214 1.37 -27.30 15.87
N GLY A 215 1.57 -26.07 16.36
CA GLY A 215 1.54 -24.84 15.56
C GLY A 215 2.06 -23.60 16.30
N TYR A 216 1.64 -22.43 15.81
CA TYR A 216 1.94 -21.12 16.37
C TYR A 216 0.66 -20.42 16.84
N GLN A 217 0.73 -19.63 17.91
CA GLN A 217 -0.37 -18.80 18.39
C GLN A 217 0.11 -17.37 18.65
N VAL A 218 -0.74 -16.38 18.37
CA VAL A 218 -0.45 -14.98 18.72
C VAL A 218 -0.50 -14.80 20.23
N ARG A 219 0.48 -14.08 20.79
CA ARG A 219 0.57 -13.76 22.22
C ARG A 219 -0.32 -12.59 22.65
#